data_AF-A0A318Q9X3-F1
#
_entry.id   AF-A0A318Q9X3-F1
#
_cell.length_a   1.000
_cell.length_b   1.000
_cell.length_c   1.000
_cell.angle_alpha   90.00
_cell.angle_beta   90.00
_cell.angle_gamma   90.00
#
_symmetry.space_group_name_H-M   'P 1'
#
loop_
_entity.id
_entity.type
_entity.pdbx_description
1 polymer ?
#
loop_
_entity_poly.entity_id
_entity_poly.type
_entity_poly.pdbx_seq_one_letter_code
_entity_poly.pdbx_strand_id
1 'polypeptide(L)'
;MPPPERPDVAAVYEHRPALAALRRSGAIVDAHALAAEFWAIDYAIGFMGHNDPQMERDPRRRPAHEGPSHSRLGAIERYKYIRTAIGTRCERLLVLLMVEGRTMPAIAAHFGTEQTHVAGALALLLDMLVDHYDEMPGPLWKG
;
A
#
# COMPACT_ATOMS: atom_id res chain seq x y z
N MET A 1 -16.01 21.81 10.15
CA MET A 1 -15.36 20.53 10.46
C MET A 1 -13.96 20.56 9.87
N PRO A 2 -12.92 20.13 10.60
CA PRO A 2 -11.61 19.94 10.02
C PRO A 2 -11.66 18.79 9.00
N PRO A 3 -10.83 18.81 7.94
CA PRO A 3 -10.78 17.72 6.97
C PRO A 3 -10.30 16.41 7.64
N PRO A 4 -10.66 15.24 7.11
CA PRO A 4 -10.20 13.95 7.62
C PRO A 4 -8.66 13.88 7.61
N GLU A 5 -8.09 13.30 8.66
CA GLU A 5 -6.65 13.14 8.85
C GLU A 5 -6.10 12.25 7.72
N ARG A 6 -5.35 12.85 6.76
CA ARG A 6 -4.61 12.08 5.77
C ARG A 6 -3.65 11.15 6.51
N PRO A 7 -3.41 9.90 6.04
CA PRO A 7 -2.37 9.05 6.61
C PRO A 7 -1.08 9.87 6.72
N ASP A 8 -0.43 9.85 7.88
CA ASP A 8 0.82 10.59 8.06
C ASP A 8 1.88 9.97 7.13
N VAL A 9 2.14 10.65 6.03
CA VAL A 9 3.10 10.24 5.01
C VAL A 9 4.48 10.03 5.64
N ALA A 10 4.85 10.79 6.67
CA ALA A 10 6.10 10.60 7.38
C ALA A 10 6.15 9.24 8.08
N ALA A 11 5.05 8.82 8.72
CA ALA A 11 4.94 7.52 9.37
C ALA A 11 5.05 6.35 8.37
N VAL A 12 4.54 6.52 7.14
CA VAL A 12 4.67 5.49 6.08
C VAL A 12 6.15 5.21 5.76
N TYR A 13 6.98 6.26 5.74
CA TYR A 13 8.40 6.16 5.45
C TYR A 13 9.25 5.68 6.63
N GLU A 14 8.86 5.99 7.87
CA GLU A 14 9.64 5.69 9.09
C GLU A 14 10.02 4.21 9.21
N HIS A 15 9.10 3.32 8.84
CA HIS A 15 9.30 1.87 8.93
C HIS A 15 9.65 1.21 7.59
N ARG A 16 9.88 2.00 6.53
CA ARG A 16 10.05 1.49 5.16
C ARG A 16 11.27 2.12 4.50
N PRO A 17 12.49 1.68 4.88
CA PRO A 17 13.74 2.31 4.45
C PRO A 17 13.94 2.29 2.93
N ALA A 18 13.46 1.26 2.22
CA ALA A 18 13.50 1.20 0.76
C ALA A 18 12.59 2.26 0.12
N LEU A 19 11.38 2.45 0.66
CA LEU A 19 10.44 3.48 0.19
C LEU A 19 10.99 4.89 0.46
N ALA A 20 11.56 5.11 1.65
CA ALA A 20 12.23 6.36 1.99
C ALA A 20 13.44 6.65 1.08
N ALA A 21 14.20 5.62 0.68
CA ALA A 21 15.31 5.76 -0.26
C ALA A 21 14.84 6.18 -1.66
N LEU A 22 13.78 5.55 -2.18
CA LEU A 22 13.16 5.93 -3.46
C LEU A 22 12.64 7.38 -3.44
N ARG A 23 12.07 7.81 -2.31
CA ARG A 23 11.59 9.18 -2.15
C ARG A 23 12.75 10.19 -2.17
N ARG A 24 13.85 9.90 -1.47
CA ARG A 24 15.06 10.74 -1.44
C ARG A 24 15.75 10.83 -2.81
N SER A 25 15.72 9.75 -3.60
CA SER A 25 16.28 9.76 -4.96
C SER A 25 15.39 10.48 -5.98
N GLY A 26 14.18 10.92 -5.59
CA GLY A 26 13.21 11.52 -6.50
C GLY A 26 12.53 10.51 -7.43
N ALA A 27 12.67 9.21 -7.20
CA ALA A 27 12.05 8.18 -8.03
C ALA A 27 10.54 8.04 -7.75
N ILE A 28 10.08 8.48 -6.57
CA ILE A 28 8.68 8.47 -6.18
C ILE A 28 8.29 9.78 -5.48
N VAL A 29 6.99 10.06 -5.43
CA VAL A 29 6.37 11.16 -4.67
C VAL A 29 5.47 10.61 -3.56
N ASP A 30 4.88 11.50 -2.76
CA ASP A 30 4.09 11.12 -1.59
C ASP A 30 2.83 10.32 -1.97
N ALA A 31 2.24 10.56 -3.15
CA ALA A 31 1.11 9.79 -3.68
C ALA A 31 1.42 8.28 -3.80
N HIS A 32 2.64 7.94 -4.21
CA HIS A 32 3.09 6.54 -4.29
C HIS A 32 3.13 5.88 -2.91
N ALA A 33 3.60 6.58 -1.89
CA ALA A 33 3.65 6.06 -0.53
C ALA A 33 2.24 5.83 0.03
N LEU A 34 1.31 6.73 -0.24
CA LEU A 34 -0.10 6.59 0.16
C LEU A 34 -0.79 5.43 -0.55
N ALA A 35 -0.61 5.28 -1.86
CA ALA A 35 -1.16 4.15 -2.62
C ALA A 35 -0.61 2.80 -2.12
N ALA A 36 0.69 2.75 -1.80
CA ALA A 36 1.30 1.56 -1.22
C ALA A 36 0.75 1.24 0.18
N GLU A 37 0.50 2.25 1.01
CA GLU A 37 -0.10 2.08 2.33
C GLU A 37 -1.54 1.55 2.22
N PHE A 38 -2.34 2.09 1.31
CA PHE A 38 -3.69 1.57 1.03
C PHE A 38 -3.65 0.11 0.60
N TRP A 39 -2.73 -0.25 -0.30
CA TRP A 39 -2.53 -1.65 -0.67
C TRP A 39 -2.15 -2.53 0.52
N ALA A 40 -1.28 -2.05 1.42
CA ALA A 40 -0.87 -2.83 2.59
C ALA A 40 -2.04 -3.10 3.55
N ILE A 41 -2.92 -2.10 3.73
CA ILE A 41 -4.15 -2.24 4.52
C ILE A 41 -5.09 -3.26 3.87
N ASP A 42 -5.35 -3.12 2.57
CA ASP A 42 -6.23 -4.03 1.83
C ASP A 42 -5.67 -5.47 1.80
N TYR A 43 -4.36 -5.64 1.69
CA TYR A 43 -3.68 -6.93 1.80
C TYR A 43 -3.82 -7.54 3.21
N ALA A 44 -3.64 -6.74 4.27
CA ALA A 44 -3.76 -7.23 5.64
C ALA A 44 -5.17 -7.74 5.95
N ILE A 45 -6.19 -6.98 5.55
CA ILE A 45 -7.59 -7.35 5.77
C ILE A 45 -8.03 -8.47 4.82
N GLY A 46 -7.70 -8.33 3.54
CA GLY A 46 -8.22 -9.17 2.45
C GLY A 46 -7.50 -10.49 2.25
N PHE A 47 -6.20 -10.56 2.57
CA PHE A 47 -5.39 -11.76 2.41
C PHE A 47 -4.95 -12.36 3.74
N MET A 48 -4.38 -11.56 4.66
CA MET A 48 -3.93 -12.08 5.96
C MET A 48 -5.08 -12.32 6.94
N GLY A 49 -6.27 -11.75 6.66
CA GLY A 49 -7.46 -11.93 7.48
C GLY A 49 -7.45 -11.16 8.79
N HIS A 50 -6.56 -10.16 8.93
CA HIS A 50 -6.50 -9.26 10.08
C HIS A 50 -7.78 -8.43 10.17
N ASN A 51 -8.10 -7.96 11.39
CA ASN A 51 -9.13 -6.94 11.53
C ASN A 51 -8.57 -5.59 11.06
N ASP A 52 -9.47 -4.67 10.74
CA ASP A 52 -9.07 -3.29 10.43
C ASP A 52 -8.26 -2.72 11.61
N PRO A 53 -6.99 -2.30 11.40
CA PRO A 53 -6.15 -1.72 12.46
C PRO A 53 -6.78 -0.52 13.16
N GLN A 54 -7.70 0.19 12.51
CA GLN A 54 -8.46 1.28 13.12
C GLN A 54 -9.57 0.81 14.07
N MET A 55 -10.17 -0.36 13.83
CA MET A 55 -11.15 -0.98 14.75
C MET A 55 -10.49 -1.58 15.98
N GLU A 56 -9.23 -2.02 15.89
CA GLU A 56 -8.48 -2.58 17.03
C GLU A 56 -8.08 -1.53 18.07
N ARG A 57 -7.96 -0.25 17.67
CA ARG A 57 -7.59 0.86 18.58
C ARG A 57 -8.77 1.39 19.42
N ASP A 58 -10.01 1.22 18.98
CA ASP A 58 -11.21 1.58 19.78
C ASP A 58 -12.47 0.86 19.27
N PRO A 59 -12.92 -0.22 19.94
CA PRO A 59 -14.10 -0.99 19.52
C PRO A 59 -15.44 -0.24 19.64
N ARG A 60 -15.46 0.96 20.24
CA ARG A 60 -16.67 1.82 20.35
C ARG A 60 -16.63 3.01 19.39
N ARG A 61 -15.53 3.23 18.68
CA ARG A 61 -15.43 4.29 17.67
C ARG A 61 -16.20 3.83 16.44
N ARG A 62 -17.42 4.37 16.25
CA ARG A 62 -18.01 4.40 14.90
C ARG A 62 -16.96 5.01 13.97
N PRO A 63 -16.74 4.44 12.76
CA PRO A 63 -15.70 4.91 11.87
C PRO A 63 -15.98 6.39 11.56
N ALA A 64 -15.19 7.28 12.16
CA ALA A 64 -15.17 8.69 11.82
C ALA A 64 -14.21 8.90 10.64
N HIS A 65 -14.27 8.01 9.65
CA HIS A 65 -13.44 8.03 8.47
C HIS A 65 -14.36 8.16 7.26
N GLU A 66 -14.52 9.38 6.77
CA GLU A 66 -15.03 9.67 5.43
C GLU A 66 -13.94 9.38 4.38
N GLY A 67 -13.34 8.19 4.47
CA GLY A 67 -12.57 7.56 3.42
C GLY A 67 -13.37 6.36 2.90
N PRO A 68 -13.17 5.97 1.63
CA PRO A 68 -13.93 4.89 1.02
C PRO A 68 -13.82 3.62 1.87
N SER A 69 -14.96 3.05 2.20
CA SER A 69 -15.19 2.28 3.41
C SER A 69 -14.17 1.14 3.59
N HIS A 70 -13.58 1.08 4.79
CA HIS A 70 -12.76 -0.03 5.27
C HIS A 70 -13.65 -1.23 5.71
N SER A 71 -14.76 -1.50 5.01
CA SER A 71 -15.43 -2.76 5.30
C SER A 71 -14.50 -3.90 4.89
N ARG A 72 -14.53 -4.99 5.67
CA ARG A 72 -13.73 -6.18 5.37
C ARG A 72 -13.98 -6.68 3.94
N LEU A 73 -15.23 -6.60 3.47
CA LEU A 73 -15.59 -6.99 2.11
C LEU A 73 -15.02 -6.01 1.08
N GLY A 74 -15.11 -4.70 1.31
CA GLY A 74 -14.51 -3.68 0.44
C GLY A 74 -13.00 -3.88 0.27
N ALA A 75 -12.28 -4.08 1.37
CA ALA A 75 -10.84 -4.35 1.35
C ALA A 75 -10.49 -5.65 0.60
N ILE A 76 -11.28 -6.72 0.77
CA ILE A 76 -11.10 -7.98 0.01
C ILE A 76 -11.25 -7.73 -1.49
N GLU A 77 -12.28 -7.01 -1.92
CA GLU A 77 -12.56 -6.79 -3.33
C GLU A 77 -11.54 -5.83 -3.98
N ARG A 78 -11.12 -4.78 -3.28
CA ARG A 78 -10.02 -3.91 -3.73
C ARG A 78 -8.71 -4.67 -3.84
N TYR A 79 -8.36 -5.49 -2.86
CA TYR A 79 -7.18 -6.34 -2.91
C TYR A 79 -7.21 -7.27 -4.13
N LYS A 80 -8.33 -7.95 -4.37
CA LYS A 80 -8.50 -8.82 -5.55
C LYS A 80 -8.33 -8.05 -6.85
N TYR A 81 -8.96 -6.89 -6.96
CA TYR A 81 -8.87 -6.01 -8.13
C TYR A 81 -7.41 -5.64 -8.43
N ILE A 82 -6.70 -5.10 -7.43
CA ILE A 82 -5.29 -4.72 -7.59
C ILE A 82 -4.43 -5.93 -7.91
N ARG A 83 -4.61 -7.06 -7.21
CA ARG A 83 -3.84 -8.30 -7.45
C ARG A 83 -4.00 -8.80 -8.88
N THR A 84 -5.22 -8.77 -9.42
CA THR A 84 -5.48 -9.14 -10.82
C THR A 84 -4.75 -8.22 -11.79
N ALA A 85 -4.65 -6.93 -11.49
CA ALA A 85 -3.99 -5.95 -12.35
C ALA A 85 -2.45 -6.04 -12.32
N ILE A 86 -1.85 -6.15 -11.13
CA ILE A 86 -0.38 -6.13 -10.98
C ILE A 86 0.27 -7.52 -11.12
N GLY A 87 -0.49 -8.59 -10.86
CA GLY A 87 0.00 -9.97 -10.88
C GLY A 87 0.93 -10.36 -9.72
N THR A 88 1.20 -11.66 -9.60
CA THR A 88 1.87 -12.28 -8.44
C THR A 88 3.30 -11.78 -8.19
N ARG A 89 4.07 -11.49 -9.26
CA ARG A 89 5.46 -11.04 -9.10
C ARG A 89 5.52 -9.64 -8.46
N CYS A 90 4.64 -8.74 -8.89
CA CYS A 90 4.54 -7.40 -8.34
C CYS A 90 3.93 -7.42 -6.94
N GLU A 91 2.94 -8.25 -6.69
CA GLU A 91 2.44 -8.51 -5.33
C GLU A 91 3.58 -8.94 -4.40
N ARG A 92 4.46 -9.84 -4.84
CA ARG A 92 5.62 -10.27 -4.03
C ARG A 92 6.57 -9.11 -3.72
N LEU A 93 6.81 -8.21 -4.66
CA LEU A 93 7.60 -7.00 -4.43
C LEU A 93 6.97 -6.11 -3.35
N LEU A 94 5.65 -5.90 -3.42
CA LEU A 94 4.93 -5.10 -2.43
C LEU A 94 4.92 -5.76 -1.05
N VAL A 95 4.82 -7.09 -0.95
CA VAL A 95 4.93 -7.80 0.34
C VAL A 95 6.31 -7.54 0.96
N LEU A 96 7.40 -7.72 0.21
CA LEU A 96 8.75 -7.51 0.74
C LEU A 96 8.97 -6.04 1.15
N LEU A 97 8.41 -5.10 0.39
CA LEU A 97 8.54 -3.66 0.64
C LEU A 97 7.68 -3.17 1.82
N MET A 98 6.37 -3.44 1.77
CA MET A 98 5.37 -2.79 2.60
C MET A 98 4.99 -3.59 3.84
N VAL A 99 5.05 -4.93 3.76
CA VAL A 99 4.66 -5.83 4.86
C VAL A 99 5.89 -6.26 5.65
N GLU A 100 6.93 -6.70 4.95
CA GLU A 100 8.17 -7.16 5.60
C GLU A 100 9.17 -6.02 5.86
N GLY A 101 8.94 -4.81 5.32
CA GLY A 101 9.78 -3.63 5.57
C GLY A 101 11.23 -3.77 5.08
N ARG A 102 11.49 -4.63 4.08
CA ARG A 102 12.85 -4.96 3.65
C ARG A 102 13.57 -3.76 3.04
N THR A 103 14.89 -3.73 3.23
CA THR A 103 15.78 -2.76 2.58
C THR A 103 15.97 -3.10 1.09
N MET A 104 16.35 -2.11 0.27
CA MET A 104 16.61 -2.32 -1.16
C MET A 104 17.63 -3.45 -1.44
N PRO A 105 18.78 -3.56 -0.73
CA PRO A 105 19.70 -4.68 -0.88
C PRO A 105 19.07 -6.04 -0.55
N ALA A 106 18.21 -6.11 0.49
CA ALA A 106 17.56 -7.36 0.88
C ALA A 106 16.51 -7.81 -0.15
N ILE A 107 15.79 -6.88 -0.77
CA ILE A 107 14.88 -7.18 -1.88
C ILE A 107 15.67 -7.63 -3.11
N ALA A 108 16.75 -6.94 -3.45
CA ALA A 108 17.63 -7.29 -4.57
C ALA A 108 18.21 -8.71 -4.42
N ALA A 109 18.71 -9.04 -3.23
CA ALA A 109 19.19 -10.38 -2.90
C ALA A 109 18.10 -11.45 -3.00
N HIS A 110 16.86 -11.15 -2.60
CA HIS A 110 15.73 -12.08 -2.72
C HIS A 110 15.46 -12.48 -4.18
N PHE A 111 15.62 -11.56 -5.13
CA PHE A 111 15.37 -11.81 -6.55
C PHE A 111 16.63 -12.15 -7.35
N GLY A 112 17.82 -12.17 -6.73
CA GLY A 112 19.09 -12.42 -7.42
C GLY A 112 19.39 -11.37 -8.49
N THR A 113 19.11 -10.09 -8.21
CA THR A 113 19.27 -8.98 -9.15
C THR A 113 19.97 -7.79 -8.50
N GLU A 114 20.34 -6.79 -9.30
CA GLU A 114 20.89 -5.52 -8.85
C GLU A 114 19.84 -4.62 -8.17
N GLN A 115 20.28 -3.80 -7.22
CA GLN A 115 19.42 -2.84 -6.50
C GLN A 115 18.76 -1.82 -7.44
N THR A 116 19.46 -1.41 -8.50
CA THR A 116 18.94 -0.48 -9.51
C THR A 116 17.74 -1.05 -10.27
N HIS A 117 17.76 -2.35 -10.58
CA HIS A 117 16.62 -3.03 -11.19
C HIS A 117 15.43 -3.08 -10.24
N VAL A 118 15.65 -3.37 -8.96
CA VAL A 118 14.58 -3.33 -7.96
C VAL A 118 14.01 -1.93 -7.82
N ALA A 119 14.87 -0.91 -7.76
CA ALA A 119 14.42 0.48 -7.63
C ALA A 119 13.54 0.91 -8.82
N GLY A 120 13.95 0.59 -10.05
CA GLY A 120 13.14 0.86 -11.25
C GLY A 120 11.83 0.08 -11.27
N ALA A 121 11.86 -1.22 -10.90
CA ALA A 121 10.66 -2.04 -10.84
C ALA A 121 9.66 -1.56 -9.77
N LEU A 122 10.15 -1.13 -8.61
CA LEU A 122 9.32 -0.57 -7.55
C LEU A 122 8.72 0.77 -7.95
N ALA A 123 9.48 1.67 -8.59
CA ALA A 123 8.96 2.94 -9.07
C ALA A 123 7.79 2.73 -10.04
N LEU A 124 7.99 1.91 -11.08
CA LEU A 124 6.95 1.59 -12.06
C LEU A 124 5.72 0.93 -11.42
N LEU A 125 5.94 0.01 -10.48
CA LEU A 125 4.83 -0.63 -9.76
C LEU A 125 4.04 0.36 -8.91
N LEU A 126 4.71 1.33 -8.31
CA LEU A 126 4.06 2.36 -7.51
C LEU A 126 3.28 3.36 -8.37
N ASP A 127 3.76 3.69 -9.58
CA ASP A 127 2.98 4.44 -10.58
C ASP A 127 1.71 3.68 -10.94
N MET A 128 1.83 2.39 -11.29
CA MET A 128 0.67 1.53 -11.61
C MET A 128 -0.33 1.43 -10.46
N LEU A 129 0.15 1.38 -9.21
CA LEU A 129 -0.73 1.37 -8.05
C LEU A 129 -1.54 2.66 -7.93
N VAL A 130 -0.90 3.82 -8.12
CA VAL A 130 -1.61 5.10 -8.12
C VAL A 130 -2.67 5.12 -9.20
N ASP A 131 -2.31 4.77 -10.44
CA ASP A 131 -3.26 4.76 -11.57
C ASP A 131 -4.45 3.83 -11.30
N HIS A 132 -4.21 2.62 -10.78
CA HIS A 132 -5.29 1.68 -10.49
C HIS A 132 -6.20 2.07 -9.33
N TYR A 133 -5.68 2.78 -8.33
CA TYR A 133 -6.53 3.35 -7.28
C TYR A 133 -7.31 4.56 -7.81
N ASP A 134 -6.69 5.43 -8.59
CA ASP A 134 -7.37 6.61 -9.16
C ASP A 134 -8.50 6.20 -10.13
N GLU A 135 -8.29 5.16 -10.93
CA GLU A 135 -9.28 4.61 -11.87
C GLU A 135 -10.24 3.60 -11.23
N MET A 136 -10.10 3.32 -9.92
CA MET A 136 -10.85 2.26 -9.28
C MET A 136 -12.37 2.51 -9.33
N PRO A 137 -13.18 1.52 -9.77
CA PRO A 137 -14.62 1.67 -9.85
C PRO A 137 -15.25 2.12 -8.53
N GLY A 138 -16.06 3.18 -8.60
CA GLY A 138 -16.78 3.76 -7.46
C GLY A 138 -17.47 2.77 -6.50
N PRO A 139 -18.06 1.65 -6.96
CA PRO A 139 -18.62 0.64 -6.07
C PRO A 139 -17.60 -0.06 -5.16
N LEU A 140 -16.34 -0.25 -5.61
CA LEU A 140 -15.28 -0.85 -4.78
C LEU A 140 -14.83 0.07 -3.64
N TRP A 141 -15.07 1.37 -3.80
CA TRP A 141 -14.86 2.38 -2.77
C TRP A 141 -16.02 2.46 -1.76
N LYS A 142 -17.19 1.91 -2.08
CA LYS A 142 -18.38 1.92 -1.20
C LYS A 142 -18.56 0.63 -0.39
N GLY A 143 -17.65 -0.33 -0.59
CA GLY A 143 -17.71 -1.66 0.00
C GLY A 143 -17.62 -1.65 1.51
#